data_AF-A0A1G1D3T8-F1
#
_entry.id   AF-A0A1G1D3T8-F1
#
_cell.length_a   1.000
_cell.length_b   1.000
_cell.length_c   1.000
_cell.angle_alpha   90.00
_cell.angle_beta   90.00
_cell.angle_gamma   90.00
#
_symmetry.space_group_name_H-M   'P 1'
#
loop_
_entity.id
_entity.type
_entity.pdbx_description
1 polymer ?
#
loop_
_entity_poly.entity_id
_entity_poly.type
_entity_poly.pdbx_seq_one_letter_code
_entity_poly.pdbx_strand_id
1 'polypeptide(L)'
;MSVRGETWSGQNLSDFRGGIGQGVNPTAKKEIKSAGGWIELLYSSTINSVAVGWTLDDPDDNDLPTSNAIAANGTTSDGRTKNQSYYIAYRFKPGSGIEIGIDYIYWQTYYRTLKEGINNRVNMVLQYNF
;
A
#
# COMPACT_ATOMS: atom_id res chain seq x y z
N MET A 1 -13.71 -8.03 18.44
CA MET A 1 -12.96 -6.88 17.91
C MET A 1 -11.49 -7.13 18.14
N SER A 2 -10.63 -6.77 17.20
CA SER A 2 -9.18 -6.96 17.30
C SER A 2 -8.44 -5.79 16.65
N VAL A 3 -7.26 -5.49 17.17
CA VAL A 3 -6.29 -4.61 16.53
C VAL A 3 -5.14 -5.47 16.03
N ARG A 4 -4.72 -5.24 14.79
CA ARG A 4 -3.65 -5.96 14.11
C ARG A 4 -2.69 -4.96 13.50
N GLY A 5 -1.43 -5.34 13.36
CA GLY A 5 -0.45 -4.49 12.70
C GLY A 5 0.89 -5.17 12.55
N GLU A 6 1.74 -4.52 11.79
CA GLU A 6 3.09 -4.96 11.47
C GLU A 6 3.96 -3.74 11.23
N THR A 7 5.24 -3.86 11.59
CA THR A 7 6.27 -2.89 11.24
C THR A 7 7.43 -3.62 10.61
N TRP A 8 8.06 -3.02 9.61
CA TRP A 8 9.22 -3.58 8.94
C TRP A 8 10.27 -2.51 8.65
N SER A 9 11.50 -2.95 8.45
CA SER A 9 12.62 -2.11 8.00
C SER A 9 13.65 -2.98 7.29
N GLY A 10 14.26 -2.46 6.24
CA GLY A 10 15.24 -3.20 5.44
C GLY A 10 15.60 -2.47 4.16
N GLN A 11 16.09 -3.22 3.18
CA GLN A 11 16.49 -2.70 1.87
C GLN A 11 15.83 -3.52 0.77
N ASN A 12 15.56 -2.89 -0.38
CA ASN A 12 14.87 -3.53 -1.50
C ASN A 12 13.49 -4.12 -1.13
N LEU A 13 12.82 -3.48 -0.17
CA LEU A 13 11.49 -3.85 0.29
C LEU A 13 10.45 -3.24 -0.67
N SER A 14 10.14 -3.97 -1.75
CA SER A 14 9.10 -3.60 -2.70
C SER A 14 7.73 -4.13 -2.26
N ASP A 15 7.29 -3.75 -1.05
CA ASP A 15 6.22 -4.44 -0.33
C ASP A 15 4.84 -4.39 -1.01
N PHE A 16 3.99 -5.39 -0.76
CA PHE A 16 2.72 -5.62 -1.45
C PHE A 16 1.52 -4.90 -0.81
N ARG A 17 1.59 -4.53 0.48
CA ARG A 17 0.47 -3.95 1.27
C ARG A 17 0.62 -2.46 1.55
N GLY A 18 0.73 -1.65 0.50
CA GLY A 18 1.02 -0.22 0.63
C GLY A 18 2.45 0.14 0.26
N GLY A 19 3.23 -0.84 -0.23
CA GLY A 19 4.60 -0.58 -0.61
C GLY A 19 4.70 0.38 -1.79
N ILE A 20 5.78 1.15 -1.77
CA ILE A 20 6.01 2.27 -2.65
C ILE A 20 6.38 1.85 -4.08
N GLY A 21 6.56 0.54 -4.31
CA GLY A 21 6.84 -0.05 -5.61
C GLY A 21 8.20 0.33 -6.19
N GLN A 22 9.17 0.67 -5.33
CA GLN A 22 10.55 0.95 -5.69
C GLN A 22 11.49 0.36 -4.61
N GLY A 23 12.37 -0.55 -5.02
CA GLY A 23 13.34 -1.18 -4.11
C GLY A 23 14.80 -0.94 -4.48
N VAL A 24 15.05 -0.44 -5.70
CA VAL A 24 16.39 -0.25 -6.25
C VAL A 24 16.47 1.09 -6.94
N ASN A 25 17.58 1.79 -6.73
CA ASN A 25 17.97 2.95 -7.51
C ASN A 25 18.86 2.49 -8.68
N PRO A 26 18.34 2.44 -9.93
CA PRO A 26 19.10 1.94 -11.07
C PRO A 26 20.27 2.86 -11.45
N THR A 27 20.18 4.15 -11.14
CA THR A 27 21.23 5.14 -11.45
C THR A 27 22.42 4.97 -10.51
N ALA A 28 22.16 4.85 -9.21
CA ALA A 28 23.19 4.65 -8.19
C ALA A 28 23.59 3.18 -8.00
N LYS A 29 22.93 2.23 -8.69
CA LYS A 29 23.13 0.78 -8.59
C LYS A 29 23.12 0.26 -7.15
N LYS A 30 22.23 0.81 -6.32
CA LYS A 30 22.07 0.45 -4.91
C LYS A 30 20.62 0.14 -4.59
N GLU A 31 20.43 -0.67 -3.55
CA GLU A 31 19.13 -0.89 -2.95
C GLU A 31 18.67 0.38 -2.22
N ILE A 32 17.35 0.53 -2.13
CA ILE A 32 16.72 1.62 -1.39
C ILE A 32 16.33 1.07 -0.02
N LYS A 33 16.83 1.72 1.05
CA LYS A 33 16.36 1.45 2.41
C LYS A 33 14.94 1.96 2.55
N SER A 34 14.11 1.22 3.27
CA SER A 34 12.78 1.69 3.65
C SER A 34 12.37 1.14 5.01
N ALA A 35 11.49 1.87 5.68
CA ALA A 35 10.74 1.41 6.83
C ALA A 35 9.25 1.69 6.63
N GLY A 36 8.41 0.89 7.26
CA GLY A 36 6.98 0.99 7.05
C GLY A 36 6.21 0.01 7.89
N GLY A 37 4.96 -0.17 7.54
CA GLY A 37 4.07 -1.05 8.26
C GLY A 37 2.61 -0.73 8.02
N TRP A 38 1.77 -1.39 8.79
CA TRP A 38 0.34 -1.19 8.74
C TRP A 38 -0.28 -1.42 10.12
N ILE A 39 -1.43 -0.79 10.32
CA ILE A 39 -2.29 -1.03 11.47
C ILE A 39 -3.74 -1.10 11.01
N GLU A 40 -4.52 -1.99 11.62
CA GLU A 40 -5.89 -2.25 11.26
C GLU A 40 -6.73 -2.55 12.50
N LEU A 41 -7.92 -1.97 12.55
CA LEU A 41 -8.98 -2.34 13.47
C LEU A 41 -9.99 -3.22 12.73
N LEU A 42 -10.21 -4.41 13.26
CA LEU A 42 -11.16 -5.39 12.74
C LEU A 42 -12.31 -5.60 13.74
N TYR A 43 -13.53 -5.37 13.27
CA TYR A 43 -14.74 -5.86 13.89
C TYR A 43 -15.28 -7.04 13.06
N SER A 44 -15.61 -8.15 13.72
CA SER A 44 -16.15 -9.33 13.04
C SER A 44 -17.22 -9.99 13.90
N SER A 45 -18.31 -10.39 13.25
CA SER A 45 -19.41 -11.22 13.75
C SER A 45 -19.63 -12.40 12.79
N THR A 46 -20.60 -13.27 13.10
CA THR A 46 -20.91 -14.44 12.26
C THR A 46 -21.21 -14.08 10.80
N ILE A 47 -21.88 -12.96 10.57
CA ILE A 47 -22.36 -12.57 9.23
C ILE A 47 -21.66 -11.33 8.67
N ASN A 48 -21.02 -10.51 9.51
CA ASN A 48 -20.46 -9.22 9.09
C ASN A 48 -19.02 -9.08 9.55
N SER A 49 -18.19 -8.49 8.72
CA SER A 49 -16.84 -8.06 9.10
C SER A 49 -16.57 -6.67 8.54
N VAL A 50 -16.00 -5.80 9.36
CA VAL A 50 -15.55 -4.47 8.97
C VAL A 50 -14.10 -4.31 9.40
N ALA A 51 -13.23 -3.94 8.47
CA ALA A 51 -11.86 -3.57 8.75
C ALA A 51 -11.62 -2.12 8.35
N VAL A 52 -10.92 -1.38 9.19
CA VAL A 52 -10.42 -0.03 8.89
C VAL A 52 -8.94 -0.02 9.18
N GLY A 53 -8.13 0.45 8.23
CA GLY A 53 -6.69 0.43 8.42
C GLY A 53 -5.94 1.53 7.70
N TRP A 54 -4.67 1.62 8.06
CA TRP A 54 -3.69 2.54 7.50
C TRP A 54 -2.39 1.79 7.22
N THR A 55 -1.71 2.19 6.15
CA THR A 55 -0.45 1.61 5.68
C THR A 55 0.55 2.73 5.40
N LEU A 56 1.83 2.47 5.61
CA LEU A 56 2.93 3.39 5.37
C LEU A 56 4.14 2.66 4.80
N ASP A 57 4.80 3.30 3.85
CA ASP A 57 6.13 2.98 3.33
C ASP A 57 6.91 4.29 3.18
N ASP A 58 8.04 4.40 3.86
CA ASP A 58 8.88 5.60 3.96
C ASP A 58 10.35 5.25 3.62
N PRO A 59 10.74 5.36 2.35
CA PRO A 59 12.12 5.14 1.93
C PRO A 59 13.11 6.20 2.44
N ASP A 60 14.39 5.83 2.54
CA ASP A 60 15.44 6.81 2.75
C ASP A 60 15.58 7.68 1.49
N ASP A 61 15.22 8.96 1.63
CA ASP A 61 15.33 9.95 0.58
C ASP A 61 16.75 10.03 -0.01
N ASN A 62 17.81 9.73 0.73
CA ASN A 62 19.18 9.75 0.19
C ASN A 62 19.47 8.56 -0.74
N ASP A 63 18.61 7.55 -0.73
CA ASP A 63 18.69 6.40 -1.63
C ASP A 63 17.91 6.59 -2.93
N LEU A 64 17.05 7.61 -3.00
CA LEU A 64 16.22 7.88 -4.17
C LEU A 64 16.98 8.60 -5.29
N PRO A 65 16.57 8.42 -6.57
CA PRO A 65 17.09 9.22 -7.67
C PRO A 65 16.87 10.72 -7.41
N THR A 66 17.91 11.52 -7.60
CA THR A 66 17.90 12.97 -7.34
C THR A 66 17.30 13.80 -8.48
N SER A 67 16.89 13.19 -9.58
CA SER A 67 16.35 13.87 -10.76
C SER A 67 15.27 13.04 -11.45
N ASN A 68 14.50 13.72 -12.31
CA ASN A 68 13.60 13.19 -13.35
C ASN A 68 14.31 12.23 -14.32
N ALA A 69 14.93 11.17 -13.78
CA ALA A 69 15.54 10.13 -14.58
C ALA A 69 14.43 9.55 -15.45
N ILE A 70 14.63 9.63 -16.75
CA ILE A 70 13.76 8.97 -17.70
C ILE A 70 13.99 7.48 -17.50
N ALA A 71 13.01 6.79 -16.92
CA ALA A 71 12.98 5.34 -16.91
C ALA A 71 13.10 4.84 -18.36
N ALA A 72 13.64 3.64 -18.58
CA ALA A 72 13.93 3.10 -19.92
C ALA A 72 12.71 3.06 -20.87
N ASN A 73 11.50 3.26 -20.35
CA ASN A 73 10.23 3.38 -21.07
C ASN A 73 9.84 4.83 -21.44
N GLY A 74 10.69 5.83 -21.22
CA GLY A 74 10.43 7.22 -21.61
C GLY A 74 9.72 8.09 -20.57
N THR A 75 9.41 7.57 -19.36
CA THR A 75 8.75 8.35 -18.31
C THR A 75 9.76 8.98 -17.35
N THR A 76 9.66 10.28 -17.07
CA THR A 76 10.37 10.92 -15.95
C THR A 76 9.85 10.33 -14.63
N SER A 77 10.64 9.49 -13.95
CA SER A 77 10.32 9.02 -12.61
C SER A 77 11.03 9.92 -11.59
N ASP A 78 10.25 10.72 -10.86
CA ASP A 78 10.72 11.33 -9.63
C ASP A 78 10.70 10.28 -8.52
N GLY A 79 11.68 10.31 -7.62
CA GLY A 79 11.75 9.37 -6.50
C GLY A 79 10.51 9.53 -5.61
N ARG A 80 9.80 8.43 -5.34
CA ARG A 80 8.67 8.47 -4.42
C ARG A 80 9.22 8.55 -2.99
N THR A 81 8.91 9.58 -2.24
CA THR A 81 9.51 9.78 -0.91
C THR A 81 8.70 9.13 0.20
N LYS A 82 7.41 8.90 -0.04
CA LYS A 82 6.52 8.23 0.90
C LYS A 82 5.31 7.69 0.18
N ASN A 83 4.80 6.57 0.65
CA ASN A 83 3.55 6.02 0.19
C ASN A 83 2.68 5.62 1.38
N GLN A 84 1.41 6.02 1.35
CA GLN A 84 0.47 5.67 2.40
C GLN A 84 -0.91 5.40 1.84
N SER A 85 -1.69 4.58 2.53
CA SER A 85 -3.09 4.39 2.18
C SER A 85 -3.95 4.20 3.42
N TYR A 86 -5.19 4.67 3.31
CA TYR A 86 -6.25 4.46 4.28
C TYR A 86 -7.33 3.62 3.62
N TYR A 87 -7.86 2.64 4.32
CA TYR A 87 -8.89 1.78 3.75
C TYR A 87 -10.00 1.45 4.73
N ILE A 88 -11.16 1.18 4.16
CA ILE A 88 -12.27 0.52 4.81
C ILE A 88 -12.71 -0.67 3.95
N ALA A 89 -12.89 -1.80 4.59
CA ALA A 89 -13.28 -3.05 3.97
C ALA A 89 -14.49 -3.63 4.70
N TYR A 90 -15.53 -3.99 3.97
CA TYR A 90 -16.70 -4.68 4.49
C TYR A 90 -16.82 -6.06 3.84
N ARG A 91 -17.15 -7.06 4.66
CA ARG A 91 -17.50 -8.42 4.22
C ARG A 91 -18.82 -8.84 4.82
N PHE A 92 -19.67 -9.44 4.00
CA PHE A 92 -20.95 -10.03 4.36
C PHE A 92 -20.94 -11.52 4.03
N LYS A 93 -21.30 -12.34 5.01
CA LYS A 93 -21.30 -13.81 4.97
C LYS A 93 -22.71 -14.32 5.31
N PRO A 94 -23.63 -14.39 4.34
CA PRO A 94 -25.01 -14.82 4.59
C PRO A 94 -25.12 -16.31 4.97
N GLY A 95 -24.08 -17.11 4.72
CA GLY A 95 -24.07 -18.56 4.88
C GLY A 95 -23.73 -19.27 3.57
N SER A 96 -23.82 -20.60 3.59
CA SER A 96 -23.63 -21.45 2.39
C SER A 96 -22.28 -21.25 1.68
N GLY A 97 -21.22 -20.91 2.42
CA GLY A 97 -19.88 -20.69 1.86
C GLY A 97 -19.70 -19.37 1.10
N ILE A 98 -20.72 -18.52 1.00
CA ILE A 98 -20.66 -17.25 0.25
C ILE A 98 -20.08 -16.12 1.11
N GLU A 99 -19.17 -15.34 0.52
CA GLU A 99 -18.69 -14.05 1.04
C GLU A 99 -18.83 -12.98 -0.05
N ILE A 100 -19.45 -11.85 0.29
CA ILE A 100 -19.57 -10.67 -0.55
C ILE A 100 -18.83 -9.53 0.13
N GLY A 101 -18.11 -8.71 -0.63
CA GLY A 101 -17.32 -7.62 -0.05
C GLY A 101 -17.26 -6.38 -0.90
N ILE A 102 -16.97 -5.27 -0.23
CA ILE A 102 -16.59 -4.01 -0.84
C ILE A 102 -15.44 -3.39 -0.05
N ASP A 103 -14.45 -2.86 -0.76
CA ASP A 103 -13.31 -2.13 -0.20
C ASP A 103 -13.26 -0.74 -0.82
N TYR A 104 -12.97 0.27 0.00
CA TYR A 104 -12.53 1.58 -0.46
C TYR A 104 -11.12 1.85 0.05
N ILE A 105 -10.24 2.33 -0.83
CA ILE A 105 -8.86 2.66 -0.53
C ILE A 105 -8.56 4.07 -1.03
N TYR A 106 -8.15 4.95 -0.12
CA TYR A 106 -7.59 6.26 -0.41
C TYR A 106 -6.07 6.16 -0.33
N TRP A 107 -5.40 6.30 -1.48
CA TRP A 107 -3.96 6.08 -1.62
C TRP A 107 -3.26 7.38 -1.98
N GLN A 108 -2.17 7.68 -1.27
CA GLN A 108 -1.34 8.86 -1.48
C GLN A 108 0.12 8.44 -1.72
N THR A 109 0.72 9.04 -2.75
CA THR A 109 2.14 8.89 -3.05
C THR A 109 2.77 10.27 -3.08
N TYR A 110 3.80 10.46 -2.27
CA TYR A 110 4.62 11.66 -2.23
C TYR A 110 5.85 11.49 -3.11
N TYR A 111 6.29 12.58 -3.69
CA TYR A 111 7.44 12.64 -4.59
C TYR A 111 8.39 13.74 -4.11
N ARG A 112 9.66 13.67 -4.50
CA ARG A 112 10.68 14.61 -4.04
C ARG A 112 10.44 16.04 -4.55
N THR A 113 9.99 16.16 -5.78
CA THR A 113 9.82 17.43 -6.52
C THR A 113 8.42 17.57 -7.12
N LEU A 114 7.76 16.45 -7.42
CA LEU A 114 6.39 16.47 -7.97
C LEU A 114 5.34 16.64 -6.86
N LYS A 115 4.16 17.10 -7.27
CA LYS A 115 2.98 17.12 -6.40
C LYS A 115 2.58 15.69 -6.01
N GLU A 116 2.01 15.54 -4.80
CA GLU A 116 1.43 14.27 -4.36
C GLU A 116 0.44 13.69 -5.38
N GLY A 117 0.53 12.37 -5.58
CA GLY A 117 -0.41 11.59 -6.37
C GLY A 117 -1.51 11.02 -5.48
N ILE A 118 -2.76 11.14 -5.92
CA ILE A 118 -3.92 10.59 -5.23
C ILE A 118 -4.56 9.52 -6.12
N ASN A 119 -4.86 8.35 -5.54
CA ASN A 119 -5.59 7.28 -6.20
C ASN A 119 -6.71 6.77 -5.28
N ASN A 120 -7.94 6.79 -5.78
CA ASN A 120 -9.11 6.27 -5.10
C ASN A 120 -9.49 4.94 -5.75
N ARG A 121 -9.59 3.87 -4.96
CA ARG A 121 -9.96 2.54 -5.47
C ARG A 121 -11.19 2.02 -4.75
N VAL A 122 -12.08 1.41 -5.52
CA VAL A 122 -13.20 0.63 -5.01
C VAL A 122 -13.07 -0.78 -5.56
N ASN A 123 -13.01 -1.77 -4.67
CA ASN A 123 -12.97 -3.18 -5.05
C ASN A 123 -14.26 -3.86 -4.60
N MET A 124 -14.77 -4.78 -5.40
CA MET A 124 -15.88 -5.65 -5.04
C MET A 124 -15.40 -7.10 -5.01
N VAL A 125 -15.87 -7.87 -4.04
CA VAL A 125 -15.48 -9.26 -3.81
C VAL A 125 -16.73 -10.13 -3.83
N LEU A 126 -16.65 -11.24 -4.55
CA LEU A 126 -17.55 -12.38 -4.43
C LEU A 126 -16.70 -13.65 -4.33
N GLN A 127 -16.83 -14.37 -3.23
CA GLN A 127 -16.08 -15.59 -2.97
C GLN A 127 -17.04 -16.71 -2.54
N TYR A 128 -16.77 -17.92 -3.00
CA TYR A 128 -17.45 -19.14 -2.59
C TYR A 128 -16.43 -20.14 -2.05
N ASN A 129 -16.63 -20.60 -0.82
CA ASN A 129 -15.78 -21.60 -0.17
C ASN A 129 -16.44 -22.98 -0.27
N PHE A 130 -15.73 -23.94 -0.88
CA PHE A 130 -16.17 -25.33 -1.07
C PHE A 130 -15.58 -26.30 -0.04
#